data_AF-A0A1A6C8T0-F1
#
_entry.id   AF-A0A1A6C8T0-F1
#
_cell.length_a   1.000
_cell.length_b   1.000
_cell.length_c   1.000
_cell.angle_alpha   90.00
_cell.angle_beta   90.00
_cell.angle_gamma   90.00
#
_symmetry.space_group_name_H-M   'P 1'
#
loop_
_entity.id
_entity.type
_entity.pdbx_description
1 polymer ?
#
loop_
_entity_poly.entity_id
_entity_poly.type
_entity_poly.pdbx_seq_one_letter_code
_entity_poly.pdbx_strand_id
1 'polypeptide(L)'
;MGGGLPLLAMVQRHAYALKLTDKQASEIAVWRNQHLKTSVETRRALRQNFMKLRQAALEGQDKVSMDAIAARIDQGRAKLLSMRIEQITLLKRVLTPEQWKQATEWAKRFEHRKMERFKGMHRPMMG
;
A
#
# COMPACT_ATOMS: atom_id res chain seq x y z
N MET A 1 5.57 -0.57 -8.78
CA MET A 1 5.74 -0.16 -7.36
C MET A 1 4.37 -0.15 -6.70
N GLY A 2 4.15 -1.04 -5.73
CA GLY A 2 2.83 -1.50 -5.26
C GLY A 2 1.85 -0.41 -4.84
N GLY A 3 0.90 -0.10 -5.73
CA GLY A 3 -0.19 0.86 -5.52
C GLY A 3 -1.54 0.19 -5.36
N GLY A 4 -1.59 -0.91 -4.59
CA GLY A 4 -2.85 -1.50 -4.15
C GLY A 4 -3.46 -0.63 -3.06
N LEU A 5 -4.77 -0.43 -3.13
CA LEU A 5 -5.52 0.52 -2.32
C LEU A 5 -5.11 0.54 -0.84
N PRO A 6 -4.78 1.71 -0.27
CA PRO A 6 -4.82 1.87 1.16
C PRO A 6 -6.30 1.98 1.53
N LEU A 7 -6.96 0.84 1.79
CA LEU A 7 -8.35 0.77 2.27
C LEU A 7 -8.57 1.76 3.44
N LEU A 8 -7.56 1.87 4.31
CA LEU A 8 -7.49 2.89 5.35
C LEU A 8 -7.66 4.32 4.84
N ALA A 9 -6.98 4.71 3.76
CA ALA A 9 -7.09 6.05 3.20
C ALA A 9 -8.51 6.30 2.65
N MET A 10 -9.17 5.28 2.10
CA MET A 10 -10.58 5.40 1.69
C MET A 10 -11.50 5.58 2.89
N VAL A 11 -11.33 4.77 3.93
CA VAL A 11 -12.10 4.87 5.18
C VAL A 11 -11.94 6.24 5.82
N GLN A 12 -10.71 6.76 5.89
CA GLN A 12 -10.44 8.09 6.46
C GLN A 12 -10.98 9.22 5.59
N ARG A 13 -10.77 9.16 4.26
CA ARG A 13 -11.28 10.20 3.34
C ARG A 13 -12.81 10.27 3.34
N HIS A 14 -13.47 9.15 3.59
CA HIS A 14 -14.91 9.04 3.57
C HIS A 14 -15.50 8.76 4.95
N ALA A 15 -14.81 9.17 6.03
CA ALA A 15 -15.23 8.92 7.41
C ALA A 15 -16.66 9.43 7.68
N TYR A 16 -16.98 10.63 7.19
CA TYR A 16 -18.33 11.21 7.28
C TYR A 16 -19.37 10.37 6.52
N ALA A 17 -19.05 9.94 5.30
CA ALA A 17 -19.95 9.12 4.48
C ALA A 17 -20.15 7.70 5.04
N LEU A 18 -19.17 7.16 5.76
CA LEU A 18 -19.27 5.91 6.51
C LEU A 18 -19.96 6.08 7.87
N LYS A 19 -20.28 7.32 8.26
CA LYS A 19 -20.82 7.66 9.57
C LYS A 19 -19.97 7.05 10.70
N LEU A 20 -18.64 7.17 10.59
CA LEU A 20 -17.76 6.70 11.65
C LEU A 20 -18.07 7.45 12.94
N THR A 21 -18.13 6.73 14.06
CA THR A 21 -18.16 7.37 15.37
C THR A 21 -16.80 7.98 15.67
N ASP A 22 -16.76 8.94 16.60
CA ASP A 22 -15.50 9.56 17.03
C ASP A 22 -14.51 8.53 17.56
N LYS A 23 -15.01 7.49 18.25
CA LYS A 23 -14.21 6.37 18.73
C LYS A 23 -13.58 5.60 17.57
N GLN A 24 -14.36 5.23 16.54
CA GLN A 24 -13.86 4.54 15.36
C GLN A 24 -12.81 5.38 14.63
N ALA A 25 -13.10 6.67 14.40
CA ALA A 25 -12.19 7.58 13.74
C ALA A 25 -10.87 7.75 14.52
N SER A 26 -10.94 7.85 15.85
CA SER A 26 -9.78 7.96 16.74
C SER A 26 -8.91 6.72 16.70
N GLU A 27 -9.48 5.51 16.85
CA GLU A 27 -8.70 4.25 16.79
C GLU A 27 -7.96 4.09 15.45
N ILE A 28 -8.62 4.45 14.35
CA ILE A 28 -8.05 4.43 13.01
C ILE A 28 -6.92 5.47 12.87
N ALA A 29 -7.09 6.67 13.44
CA ALA A 29 -6.07 7.71 13.42
C ALA A 29 -4.83 7.34 14.25
N VAL A 30 -5.03 6.76 15.44
CA VAL A 30 -3.94 6.28 16.31
C VAL A 30 -3.09 5.25 15.58
N TRP A 31 -3.72 4.23 14.99
CA TRP A 31 -3.00 3.22 14.22
C TRP A 31 -2.22 3.85 13.06
N ARG A 32 -2.84 4.77 12.32
CA ARG A 32 -2.16 5.47 11.22
C ARG A 32 -0.92 6.21 11.72
N ASN A 33 -1.03 6.97 12.80
CA ASN A 33 0.06 7.77 13.31
C ASN A 33 1.23 6.91 13.80
N GLN A 34 0.95 5.76 14.42
CA GLN A 34 1.97 4.80 14.85
C GLN A 34 2.72 4.17 13.67
N HIS A 35 2.03 3.92 12.54
CA HIS A 35 2.58 3.15 11.43
C HIS A 35 3.04 4.01 10.23
N LEU A 36 2.66 5.29 10.18
CA LEU A 36 2.94 6.18 9.05
C LEU A 36 4.44 6.34 8.83
N LYS A 37 5.19 6.67 9.90
CA LYS A 37 6.64 6.87 9.84
C LYS A 37 7.33 5.62 9.29
N THR A 38 7.06 4.46 9.89
CA THR A 38 7.59 3.16 9.48
C THR A 38 7.27 2.83 8.02
N SER A 39 6.04 3.12 7.56
CA SER A 39 5.64 2.87 6.17
C SER A 39 6.42 3.74 5.18
N VAL A 40 6.57 5.03 5.50
CA VAL A 40 7.31 5.99 4.67
C VAL A 40 8.79 5.61 4.57
N GLU A 41 9.42 5.32 5.71
CA GLU A 41 10.82 4.92 5.78
C GLU A 41 11.06 3.60 5.03
N THR A 42 10.19 2.61 5.21
CA THR A 42 10.32 1.32 4.52
C THR A 42 10.19 1.47 3.01
N ARG A 43 9.24 2.29 2.52
CA ARG A 43 9.12 2.57 1.08
C ARG A 43 10.34 3.32 0.53
N ARG A 44 10.90 4.26 1.30
CA ARG A 44 12.12 4.98 0.93
C ARG A 44 13.30 4.00 0.81
N ALA A 45 13.48 3.13 1.81
CA ALA A 45 14.52 2.12 1.81
C ALA A 45 14.37 1.14 0.63
N LEU A 46 13.15 0.71 0.32
CA LEU A 46 12.89 -0.14 -0.85
C LEU A 46 13.33 0.52 -2.16
N ARG A 47 12.98 1.79 -2.38
CA ARG A 47 13.41 2.53 -3.58
C ARG A 47 14.94 2.59 -3.67
N GLN A 48 15.59 2.91 -2.56
CA GLN A 48 17.06 2.96 -2.49
C GLN A 48 17.68 1.60 -2.77
N ASN A 49 17.14 0.50 -2.22
CA ASN A 49 17.66 -0.84 -2.47
C ASN A 49 17.46 -1.28 -3.93
N PHE A 50 16.34 -0.93 -4.57
CA PHE A 50 16.17 -1.18 -6.01
C PHE A 50 17.18 -0.39 -6.86
N MET A 51 17.45 0.87 -6.52
CA MET A 51 18.49 1.66 -7.20
C MET A 51 19.88 1.04 -6.99
N LYS A 52 20.19 0.60 -5.77
CA LYS A 52 21.45 -0.09 -5.46
C LYS A 52 21.59 -1.41 -6.23
N LEU A 53 20.53 -2.21 -6.30
CA LEU A 53 20.55 -3.47 -7.06
C LEU A 53 20.81 -3.21 -8.55
N ARG A 54 20.15 -2.19 -9.13
CA ARG A 54 20.39 -1.78 -10.51
C ARG A 54 21.82 -1.33 -10.72
N GLN A 55 22.36 -0.52 -9.81
CA GLN A 55 23.73 -0.02 -9.90
C GLN A 55 24.75 -1.17 -9.79
N ALA A 56 24.57 -2.07 -8.82
CA ALA A 56 25.42 -3.25 -8.63
C ALA A 56 25.48 -4.13 -9.89
N ALA A 57 24.35 -4.31 -10.57
CA ALA A 57 24.28 -5.05 -11.83
C ALA A 57 25.04 -4.34 -12.96
N LEU A 58 24.97 -3.01 -13.05
CA LEU A 58 25.69 -2.23 -14.06
C LEU A 58 27.21 -2.20 -13.80
N GLU A 59 27.63 -2.27 -12.55
CA GLU A 59 29.04 -2.32 -12.13
C GLU A 59 29.64 -3.74 -12.19
N GLY A 60 28.84 -4.76 -12.53
CA GLY A 60 29.31 -6.15 -12.60
C GLY A 60 29.65 -6.73 -11.23
N GLN A 61 29.00 -6.27 -10.15
CA GLN A 61 29.20 -6.84 -8.81
C GLN A 61 28.84 -8.33 -8.79
N ASP A 62 29.47 -9.07 -7.88
CA ASP A 62 29.28 -10.50 -7.75
C ASP A 62 27.86 -10.86 -7.23
N LYS A 63 27.48 -12.12 -7.44
CA LYS A 63 26.15 -12.62 -7.07
C LYS A 63 25.86 -12.46 -5.57
N VAL A 64 26.84 -12.67 -4.69
CA VAL A 64 26.64 -12.60 -3.23
C VAL A 64 26.29 -11.17 -2.80
N SER A 65 26.98 -10.18 -3.37
CA SER A 65 26.69 -8.76 -3.15
C SER A 65 25.28 -8.37 -3.60
N MET A 66 24.85 -8.85 -4.77
CA MET A 66 23.49 -8.60 -5.27
C MET A 66 22.42 -9.32 -4.46
N ASP A 67 22.67 -10.56 -4.03
CA ASP A 67 21.75 -11.35 -3.19
C ASP A 67 21.49 -10.66 -1.84
N ALA A 68 22.52 -10.05 -1.25
CA ALA A 68 22.36 -9.28 -0.01
C ALA A 68 21.43 -8.06 -0.19
N ILE A 69 21.45 -7.40 -1.36
CA ILE A 69 20.53 -6.29 -1.67
C ILE A 69 19.12 -6.84 -1.89
N ALA A 70 18.98 -7.96 -2.62
CA ALA A 70 17.71 -8.63 -2.85
C ALA A 70 17.03 -9.04 -1.52
N ALA A 71 17.78 -9.61 -0.58
CA ALA A 71 17.27 -9.97 0.74
C ALA A 71 16.67 -8.76 1.49
N ARG A 72 17.32 -7.58 1.42
CA ARG A 72 16.78 -6.34 2.02
C ARG A 72 15.51 -5.85 1.32
N ILE A 73 15.41 -6.05 0.00
CA ILE A 73 14.18 -5.75 -0.75
C ILE A 73 13.04 -6.65 -0.26
N ASP A 74 13.28 -7.93 -0.12
CA ASP A 74 12.25 -8.88 0.32
C ASP A 74 11.82 -8.64 1.76
N GLN A 75 12.75 -8.34 2.67
CA GLN A 75 12.42 -7.91 4.04
C GLN A 75 11.53 -6.65 4.04
N GLY A 76 11.87 -5.64 3.24
CA GLY A 76 11.05 -4.42 3.14
C GLY A 76 9.66 -4.68 2.57
N ARG A 77 9.53 -5.59 1.59
CA ARG A 77 8.24 -6.02 1.03
C ARG A 77 7.40 -6.75 2.07
N ALA A 78 8.00 -7.72 2.77
CA ALA A 78 7.35 -8.49 3.83
C ALA A 78 6.83 -7.57 4.94
N LYS A 79 7.64 -6.58 5.37
CA LYS A 79 7.24 -5.59 6.36
C LYS A 79 6.01 -4.77 5.93
N LEU A 80 6.00 -4.27 4.69
CA LEU A 80 4.83 -3.53 4.18
C LEU A 80 3.58 -4.42 4.04
N LEU A 81 3.76 -5.70 3.72
CA LEU A 81 2.66 -6.66 3.65
C LEU A 81 2.07 -6.95 5.03
N SER A 82 2.91 -7.17 6.05
CA SER A 82 2.47 -7.34 7.45
C SER A 82 1.63 -6.15 7.91
N MET A 83 2.15 -4.93 7.73
CA MET A 83 1.43 -3.70 8.08
C MET A 83 0.08 -3.58 7.35
N ARG A 84 -0.01 -4.08 6.11
CA ARG A 84 -1.28 -4.09 5.36
C ARG A 84 -2.26 -5.09 5.94
N ILE A 85 -1.80 -6.27 6.36
CA ILE A 85 -2.64 -7.28 7.01
C ILE A 85 -3.16 -6.73 8.35
N GLU A 86 -2.28 -6.17 9.18
CA GLU A 86 -2.63 -5.53 10.45
C GLU A 86 -3.67 -4.42 10.27
N GLN A 87 -3.48 -3.57 9.25
CA GLN A 87 -4.45 -2.54 8.88
C GLN A 87 -5.83 -3.14 8.55
N ILE A 88 -5.87 -4.20 7.75
CA ILE A 88 -7.13 -4.84 7.35
C ILE A 88 -7.83 -5.44 8.58
N THR A 89 -7.07 -6.11 9.44
CA THR A 89 -7.56 -6.68 10.70
C THR A 89 -8.13 -5.59 11.62
N LEU A 90 -7.43 -4.47 11.76
CA LEU A 90 -7.93 -3.32 12.52
C LEU A 90 -9.27 -2.83 11.95
N LEU A 91 -9.34 -2.58 10.65
CA LEU A 91 -10.54 -2.03 10.02
C LEU A 91 -11.73 -2.98 10.14
N LYS A 92 -11.52 -4.29 9.99
CA LYS A 92 -12.57 -5.30 10.21
C LYS A 92 -13.09 -5.31 11.65
N ARG A 93 -12.23 -5.04 12.64
CA ARG A 93 -12.60 -4.98 14.05
C ARG A 93 -13.32 -3.69 14.41
N VAL A 94 -12.88 -2.56 13.86
CA VAL A 94 -13.37 -1.22 14.23
C VAL A 94 -14.68 -0.88 13.51
N LEU A 95 -14.83 -1.27 12.25
CA LEU A 95 -16.01 -0.97 11.45
C LEU A 95 -17.14 -1.96 11.73
N THR A 96 -18.39 -1.50 11.60
CA THR A 96 -19.54 -2.42 11.56
C THR A 96 -19.51 -3.25 10.26
N PRO A 97 -20.25 -4.36 10.17
CA PRO A 97 -20.37 -5.14 8.93
C PRO A 97 -20.82 -4.30 7.73
N GLU A 98 -21.76 -3.37 7.92
CA GLU A 98 -22.29 -2.49 6.88
C GLU A 98 -21.23 -1.48 6.42
N GLN A 99 -20.53 -0.84 7.36
CA GLN A 99 -19.43 0.08 7.07
C GLN A 99 -18.29 -0.63 6.33
N TRP A 100 -17.96 -1.86 6.74
CA TRP A 100 -16.96 -2.69 6.08
C TRP A 100 -17.38 -3.03 4.64
N LYS A 101 -18.63 -3.46 4.43
CA LYS A 101 -19.18 -3.72 3.10
C LYS A 101 -19.07 -2.49 2.21
N GLN A 102 -19.50 -1.33 2.70
CA GLN A 102 -19.44 -0.08 1.95
C GLN A 102 -18.00 0.32 1.59
N ALA A 103 -17.07 0.26 2.56
CA ALA A 103 -15.66 0.58 2.32
C ALA A 103 -15.01 -0.35 1.29
N THR A 104 -15.32 -1.65 1.34
CA THR A 104 -14.78 -2.63 0.38
C THR A 104 -15.40 -2.51 -1.01
N GLU A 105 -16.68 -2.14 -1.12
CA GLU A 105 -17.30 -1.82 -2.42
C GLU A 105 -16.65 -0.60 -3.08
N TRP A 106 -16.41 0.47 -2.31
CA TRP A 106 -15.69 1.63 -2.84
C TRP A 106 -14.28 1.27 -3.29
N ALA A 107 -13.58 0.43 -2.52
CA ALA A 107 -12.27 -0.06 -2.88
C ALA A 107 -12.30 -0.81 -4.21
N LYS A 108 -13.19 -1.80 -4.37
CA LYS A 108 -13.36 -2.53 -5.64
C LYS A 108 -13.61 -1.60 -6.83
N ARG A 109 -14.49 -0.60 -6.66
CA ARG A 109 -14.77 0.40 -7.72
C ARG A 109 -13.55 1.24 -8.08
N PHE A 110 -12.74 1.61 -7.10
CA PHE A 110 -11.50 2.35 -7.37
C PHE A 110 -10.48 1.49 -8.13
N GLU A 111 -10.31 0.24 -7.73
CA GLU A 111 -9.44 -0.72 -8.44
C GLU A 111 -9.88 -0.91 -9.88
N HIS A 112 -11.19 -1.12 -10.12
CA HIS A 112 -11.74 -1.23 -11.46
C HIS A 112 -11.42 0.00 -12.32
N ARG A 113 -11.68 1.22 -11.82
CA ARG A 113 -11.35 2.47 -12.55
C ARG A 113 -9.86 2.62 -12.84
N LYS A 114 -8.99 2.19 -11.92
CA LYS A 114 -7.54 2.24 -12.12
C LYS A 114 -7.11 1.27 -13.23
N MET A 115 -7.67 0.07 -13.26
CA MET A 115 -7.40 -0.92 -14.30
C MET A 115 -7.87 -0.44 -15.67
N GLU A 116 -9.06 0.15 -15.77
CA GLU A 116 -9.57 0.70 -17.03
C GLU A 116 -8.73 1.88 -17.55
N ARG A 117 -8.28 2.78 -16.66
CA ARG A 117 -7.30 3.82 -17.03
C ARG A 117 -5.98 3.24 -17.54
N PHE A 118 -5.50 2.14 -16.94
CA PHE A 118 -4.26 1.49 -17.37
C PHE A 118 -4.39 0.82 -18.74
N LYS A 119 -5.54 0.19 -19.02
CA LYS A 119 -5.86 -0.38 -20.34
C LYS A 119 -6.00 0.71 -21.41
N GLY A 120 -6.61 1.85 -21.09
CA GLY A 120 -6.76 2.99 -22.01
C GLY A 120 -5.43 3.62 -22.45
N MET A 121 -4.39 3.55 -21.62
CA MET A 121 -3.04 4.02 -21.97
C MET A 121 -2.24 3.03 -22.84
N HIS A 122 -2.73 1.80 -23.07
CA HIS A 122 -2.09 0.79 -23.92
C HIS A 122 -2.73 0.68 -25.31
N ARG A 123 -3.68 1.57 -25.67
CA ARG A 123 -4.07 1.71 -27.08
C ARG A 123 -3.00 2.54 -27.79
N PRO A 124 -2.31 2.02 -28.82
CA PRO A 124 -1.54 2.88 -29.70
C PRO A 124 -2.53 3.88 -30.31
N MET A 125 -2.18 5.16 -30.32
CA MET A 125 -2.85 6.12 -31.19
C MET A 125 -2.56 5.69 -32.63
N MET A 126 -3.46 4.90 -33.19
CA MET A 126 -3.62 4.73 -34.63
C MET A 126 -4.78 5.61 -35.02
N GLY A 127 -4.47 6.69 -35.72
CA GLY A 127 -5.38 7.75 -36.13
C GLY A 127 -4.60 9.04 -36.30
#